data_AF-A0A3D9SIN4-F1
#
_entry.id   AF-A0A3D9SIN4-F1
#
_cell.length_a   1.000
_cell.length_b   1.000
_cell.length_c   1.000
_cell.angle_alpha   90.00
_cell.angle_beta   90.00
_cell.angle_gamma   90.00
#
_symmetry.space_group_name_H-M   'P 1'
#
loop_
_entity.id
_entity.type
_entity.pdbx_description
1 polymer ?
#
loop_
_entity_poly.entity_id
_entity_poly.type
_entity_poly.pdbx_seq_one_letter_code
_entity_poly.pdbx_strand_id
1 'polypeptide(L)'
;MRRRAGVRPNDLAGLRHSVVGLAMDAREQIRDPDVGECFLWEAVWVSGELRSRLDALDHLLERLSDAADAWTGEAIGTMPLREEVRGVARECSGRMPAEPWSAGR
;
A
#
# COMPACT_ATOMS: atom_id res chain seq x y z
N MET A 1 11.78 2.29 20.93
CA MET A 1 11.88 1.13 20.00
C MET A 1 10.56 0.37 20.03
N ARG A 2 9.66 0.64 19.07
CA ARG A 2 8.40 -0.11 18.95
C ARG A 2 8.71 -1.44 18.25
N ARG A 3 8.28 -2.54 18.86
CA ARG A 3 8.49 -3.92 18.37
C ARG A 3 7.87 -4.03 16.97
N ARG A 4 8.64 -4.51 15.99
CA ARG A 4 8.10 -5.04 14.73
C ARG A 4 7.16 -6.18 15.11
N ALA A 5 5.85 -5.92 15.10
CA ALA A 5 4.85 -6.94 15.38
C ALA A 5 4.99 -8.07 14.36
N GLY A 6 4.83 -9.31 14.83
CA GLY A 6 5.04 -10.52 14.04
C GLY A 6 4.26 -10.48 12.73
N VAL A 7 5.02 -10.54 11.63
CA VAL A 7 4.54 -10.58 10.25
C VAL A 7 3.75 -11.88 10.06
N ARG A 8 2.43 -11.78 9.92
CA ARG A 8 1.62 -12.89 9.41
C ARG A 8 1.78 -12.92 7.89
N PRO A 9 1.62 -14.08 7.23
CA PRO A 9 1.60 -14.12 5.78
C PRO A 9 0.40 -13.28 5.32
N ASN A 10 0.65 -12.07 4.82
CA ASN A 10 -0.40 -11.16 4.42
C ASN A 10 -1.20 -11.80 3.28
N ASP A 11 -2.42 -12.16 3.62
CA ASP A 11 -3.47 -12.66 2.77
C ASP A 11 -3.64 -11.66 1.60
N LEU A 12 -3.86 -12.15 0.38
CA LEU A 12 -4.09 -11.31 -0.81
C LEU A 12 -5.18 -10.25 -0.60
N ALA A 13 -6.17 -10.53 0.25
CA ALA A 13 -7.19 -9.58 0.67
C ALA A 13 -6.62 -8.40 1.47
N GLY A 14 -5.71 -8.66 2.41
CA GLY A 14 -4.99 -7.61 3.16
C GLY A 14 -4.11 -6.78 2.24
N LEU A 15 -3.40 -7.43 1.31
CA LEU A 15 -2.62 -6.73 0.29
C LEU A 15 -3.50 -5.80 -0.56
N ARG A 16 -4.64 -6.29 -1.06
CA ARG A 16 -5.57 -5.47 -1.85
C ARG A 16 -6.11 -4.31 -1.04
N HIS A 17 -6.49 -4.54 0.21
CA HIS A 17 -6.99 -3.50 1.10
C HIS A 17 -5.96 -2.37 1.27
N SER A 18 -4.70 -2.71 1.59
CA SER A 18 -3.63 -1.72 1.71
C SER A 18 -3.36 -0.97 0.41
N VAL A 19 -3.27 -1.67 -0.73
CA VAL A 19 -3.03 -1.02 -2.04
C VAL A 19 -4.19 -0.09 -2.41
N VAL A 20 -5.43 -0.49 -2.17
CA VAL A 20 -6.60 0.35 -2.43
C VAL A 20 -6.60 1.57 -1.51
N GLY A 21 -6.30 1.42 -0.21
CA GLY A 21 -6.15 2.53 0.73
C GLY A 21 -5.08 3.53 0.31
N LEU A 22 -3.93 3.02 -0.17
CA LEU A 22 -2.85 3.85 -0.72
C LEU A 22 -3.23 4.55 -2.03
N ALA A 23 -4.17 4.00 -2.81
CA ALA A 23 -4.63 4.57 -4.08
C ALA A 23 -5.69 5.68 -3.93
N MET A 24 -6.30 5.80 -2.74
CA MET A 24 -7.31 6.82 -2.44
C MET A 24 -6.76 8.24 -2.54
N ASP A 25 -7.64 9.22 -2.71
CA ASP A 25 -7.23 10.63 -2.71
C ASP A 25 -6.82 11.08 -1.30
N ALA A 26 -5.95 12.09 -1.22
CA ALA A 26 -5.38 12.57 0.05
C ALA A 26 -6.45 12.88 1.13
N ARG A 27 -7.58 13.48 0.72
CA ARG A 27 -8.68 13.80 1.65
C ARG A 27 -9.34 12.57 2.26
N GLU A 28 -9.40 11.47 1.51
CA GLU A 28 -9.96 10.22 1.97
C GLU A 28 -8.96 9.49 2.86
N GLN A 29 -7.67 9.49 2.49
CA GLN A 29 -6.59 8.93 3.30
C GLN A 29 -6.47 9.59 4.69
N ILE A 30 -6.68 10.91 4.77
CA ILE A 30 -6.67 11.64 6.05
C ILE A 30 -7.85 11.23 6.96
N ARG A 31 -8.97 10.80 6.38
CA ARG A 31 -10.17 10.38 7.11
C ARG A 31 -10.13 8.91 7.51
N ASP A 32 -9.24 8.13 6.91
CA ASP A 32 -9.06 6.71 7.17
C ASP A 32 -7.90 6.50 8.18
N PRO A 33 -8.18 6.06 9.41
CA PRO A 33 -7.15 5.84 10.42
C PRO A 33 -6.22 4.65 10.10
N ASP A 34 -6.61 3.77 9.18
CA ASP A 34 -5.93 2.49 8.91
C ASP A 34 -4.92 2.57 7.75
N VAL A 35 -4.88 3.70 7.03
CA VAL A 35 -3.93 3.97 5.92
C VAL A 35 -2.44 3.99 6.37
N GLY A 36 -2.18 3.97 7.68
CA GLY A 36 -0.83 3.95 8.26
C GLY A 36 -0.27 2.57 8.61
N GLU A 37 -1.02 1.47 8.45
CA GLU A 37 -0.53 0.15 8.84
C GLU A 37 0.45 -0.42 7.79
N CYS A 38 1.59 -0.90 8.30
CA CYS A 38 2.78 -1.26 7.53
C CYS A 38 2.48 -2.26 6.40
N PHE A 39 3.00 -1.94 5.21
CA PHE A 39 2.99 -2.79 4.04
C PHE A 39 4.07 -3.87 4.17
N LEU A 40 3.66 -5.13 4.22
CA LEU A 40 4.53 -6.29 4.12
C LEU A 40 3.81 -7.28 3.22
N TRP A 41 4.40 -7.70 2.10
CA TRP A 41 3.70 -8.59 1.19
C TRP A 41 4.64 -9.67 0.66
N GLU A 42 4.20 -10.91 0.76
CA GLU A 42 4.90 -12.09 0.26
C GLU A 42 3.91 -12.93 -0.57
N ALA A 43 3.34 -12.33 -1.62
CA ALA A 43 2.40 -13.02 -2.49
C ALA A 43 3.13 -13.81 -3.58
N VAL A 44 2.93 -15.13 -3.60
CA VAL A 44 3.60 -16.06 -4.53
C VAL A 44 2.87 -16.19 -5.89
N TRP A 45 1.65 -15.65 -6.02
CA TRP A 45 0.75 -15.90 -7.17
C TRP A 45 0.24 -14.61 -7.83
N VAL A 46 1.13 -13.65 -8.10
CA VAL A 46 0.80 -12.43 -8.88
C VAL A 46 1.47 -12.47 -10.25
N SER A 47 0.91 -11.78 -11.24
CA SER A 47 1.56 -11.63 -12.55
C SER A 47 2.90 -10.89 -12.41
N GLY A 48 3.84 -11.13 -13.32
CA GLY A 48 5.15 -10.43 -13.30
C GLY A 48 5.03 -8.91 -13.38
N GLU A 49 4.02 -8.41 -14.11
CA GLU A 49 3.74 -6.97 -14.17
C GLU A 49 3.21 -6.42 -12.85
N LEU A 50 2.30 -7.14 -12.18
CA LEU A 50 1.81 -6.74 -10.86
C LEU A 50 2.92 -6.83 -9.81
N ARG A 51 3.77 -7.87 -9.87
CA ARG A 51 4.97 -8.01 -9.03
C ARG A 51 5.86 -6.78 -9.15
N SER A 52 6.24 -6.40 -10.37
CA SER A 52 7.12 -5.25 -10.60
C SER A 52 6.55 -3.94 -10.07
N ARG A 53 5.22 -3.75 -10.15
CA ARG A 53 4.56 -2.54 -9.60
C ARG A 53 4.47 -2.56 -8.09
N LEU A 54 4.22 -3.73 -7.49
CA LEU A 54 4.25 -3.90 -6.04
C LEU A 54 5.66 -3.69 -5.47
N ASP A 55 6.72 -4.16 -6.15
CA ASP A 55 8.10 -3.90 -5.76
C ASP A 55 8.43 -2.38 -5.85
N ALA A 56 7.94 -1.70 -6.88
CA ALA A 56 8.09 -0.24 -7.01
C ALA A 56 7.34 0.52 -5.89
N LEU A 57 6.13 0.06 -5.55
CA LEU A 57 5.34 0.62 -4.45
C LEU A 57 6.06 0.44 -3.11
N ASP A 58 6.60 -0.75 -2.86
CA ASP A 58 7.37 -1.06 -1.65
C ASP A 58 8.57 -0.12 -1.48
N HIS A 59 9.34 0.10 -2.54
CA HIS A 59 10.47 1.02 -2.51
C HIS A 59 10.07 2.48 -2.23
N LEU A 60 8.94 2.94 -2.76
CA LEU A 60 8.41 4.27 -2.44
C LEU A 60 7.99 4.37 -0.98
N LEU A 61 7.39 3.32 -0.42
CA LEU A 61 6.97 3.27 0.98
C LEU A 61 8.17 3.20 1.94
N GLU A 62 9.26 2.54 1.58
CA GLU A 62 10.53 2.60 2.31
C GLU A 62 11.03 4.05 2.42
N ARG A 63 11.13 4.74 1.28
CA ARG A 63 11.53 6.16 1.22
C ARG A 63 10.60 7.06 2.03
N LEU A 64 9.30 6.76 2.01
CA LEU A 64 8.29 7.52 2.74
C LEU A 64 8.36 7.27 4.27
N SER A 65 8.74 6.05 4.66
CA SER A 65 8.95 5.68 6.07
C SER A 65 10.19 6.37 6.66
N ASP A 66 11.21 6.64 5.85
CA ASP A 66 12.41 7.39 6.26
C ASP A 66 12.13 8.90 6.42
N ALA A 67 11.04 9.41 5.86
CA ALA A 67 10.63 10.81 5.98
C ALA A 67 9.73 11.01 7.22
N ALA A 68 10.30 11.59 8.29
CA ALA A 68 9.66 11.73 9.60
C ALA A 68 8.34 12.53 9.58
N ASP A 69 8.16 13.44 8.63
CA ASP A 69 6.99 14.31 8.47
C ASP A 69 5.96 13.79 7.46
N ALA A 70 6.28 12.73 6.72
CA ALA A 70 5.46 12.23 5.61
C ALA A 70 4.08 11.70 6.04
N TRP A 71 3.87 11.47 7.33
CA TRP A 71 2.64 10.91 7.91
C TRP A 71 1.70 11.98 8.50
N THR A 72 2.05 13.25 8.39
CA THR A 72 1.16 14.35 8.78
C THR A 72 0.06 14.55 7.72
N GLY A 73 -1.10 15.06 8.14
CA GLY A 73 -2.19 15.37 7.20
C GLY A 73 -1.78 16.39 6.12
N GLU A 74 -0.88 17.32 6.46
CA GLU A 74 -0.30 18.25 5.50
C GLU A 74 0.55 17.52 4.46
N ALA A 75 1.52 16.70 4.89
CA ALA A 75 2.36 15.95 3.97
C ALA A 75 1.57 14.95 3.11
N ILE A 76 0.54 14.30 3.66
CA ILE A 76 -0.36 13.41 2.90
C ILE A 76 -0.99 14.16 1.72
N GLY A 77 -1.29 15.46 1.88
CA GLY A 77 -1.91 16.30 0.86
C GLY A 77 -0.95 17.03 -0.07
N THR A 78 0.29 17.30 0.33
CA THR A 78 1.19 18.20 -0.41
C THR A 78 2.51 17.58 -0.84
N MET A 79 2.91 16.45 -0.25
CA MET A 79 4.21 15.84 -0.53
C MET A 79 4.21 15.14 -1.90
N PRO A 80 5.14 15.47 -2.82
CA PRO A 80 5.20 14.81 -4.13
C PRO A 80 5.33 13.29 -4.05
N LEU A 81 6.11 12.79 -3.09
CA LEU A 81 6.30 11.34 -2.89
C LEU A 81 4.98 10.62 -2.54
N ARG A 82 4.04 11.28 -1.85
CA ARG A 82 2.70 10.73 -1.57
C ARG A 82 1.87 10.58 -2.85
N GLU A 83 1.98 11.55 -3.77
CA GLU A 83 1.32 11.45 -5.08
C GLU A 83 1.93 10.35 -5.94
N GLU A 84 3.26 10.16 -5.89
CA GLU A 84 3.92 9.03 -6.56
C GLU A 84 3.41 7.69 -6.01
N VAL A 85 3.33 7.54 -4.68
CA VAL A 85 2.76 6.36 -4.02
C VAL A 85 1.32 6.13 -4.48
N ARG A 86 0.47 7.17 -4.49
CA ARG A 86 -0.92 7.07 -4.98
C ARG A 86 -0.98 6.61 -6.42
N GLY A 87 -0.14 7.17 -7.29
CA GLY A 87 -0.06 6.80 -8.71
C GLY A 87 0.24 5.32 -8.89
N VAL A 88 1.31 4.83 -8.26
CA VAL A 88 1.71 3.41 -8.37
C VAL A 88 0.68 2.49 -7.70
N ALA A 89 0.06 2.90 -6.58
CA ALA A 89 -0.99 2.14 -5.93
C ALA A 89 -2.24 1.99 -6.82
N ARG A 90 -2.63 3.04 -7.57
CA ARG A 90 -3.72 2.98 -8.56
C ARG A 90 -3.40 2.02 -9.72
N GLU A 91 -2.15 2.00 -10.19
CA GLU A 91 -1.72 1.04 -11.19
C GLU A 91 -1.78 -0.40 -10.66
N CYS A 92 -1.35 -0.62 -9.41
CA CYS A 92 -1.44 -1.92 -8.75
C CYS A 92 -2.90 -2.36 -8.61
N SER A 93 -3.77 -1.50 -8.09
CA SER A 93 -5.17 -1.84 -7.84
C SER A 93 -5.94 -2.15 -9.12
N GLY A 94 -5.68 -1.43 -10.22
CA GLY A 94 -6.26 -1.70 -11.54
C GLY A 94 -5.81 -3.04 -12.14
N ARG A 95 -4.65 -3.55 -11.73
CA ARG A 95 -4.09 -4.84 -12.15
C ARG A 95 -4.48 -5.99 -11.24
N MET A 96 -5.02 -5.70 -10.06
CA MET A 96 -5.58 -6.70 -9.17
C MET A 96 -7.03 -7.01 -9.61
N PRO A 97 -7.35 -8.24 -10.05
CA PRO A 97 -8.71 -8.69 -10.32
C PRO A 97 -9.75 -8.22 -9.28
N ALA A 98 -10.98 -7.99 -9.74
CA ALA A 98 -12.12 -7.71 -8.87
C ALA A 98 -12.44 -8.95 -8.00
N GLU A 99 -12.86 -8.74 -6.75
CA GLU A 99 -13.17 -9.80 -5.79
C GLU A 99 -14.29 -10.77 -6.24
N PRO A 100 -14.27 -12.05 -5.80
CA PRO A 100 -13.88 -12.48 -4.45
C PRO A 100 -12.62 -13.36 -4.41
N TRP A 101 -11.56 -12.85 -3.77
CA TRP A 101 -10.29 -13.56 -3.56
C TRP A 101 -10.36 -14.61 -2.44
N SER A 102 -11.55 -15.14 -2.21
CA SER A 102 -11.88 -16.30 -1.38
C SER A 102 -12.47 -17.42 -2.24
N ALA A 103 -11.74 -17.89 -3.24
CA ALA A 103 -12.04 -19.18 -3.87
C ALA A 103 -10.75 -19.99 -4.03
N GLY A 104 -10.06 -20.15 -2.90
CA GLY A 104 -9.06 -21.18 -2.67
C GLY A 104 -9.58 -22.22 -1.67
N ARG A 105 -10.80 -22.70 -1.88
CA ARG A 105 -11.26 -24.05 -1.53
C ARG A 105 -12.54 -24.40 -2.29
#